data_AF-A0A453PB63-F1
#
_entry.id   AF-A0A453PB63-F1
#
_cell.length_a   1.000
_cell.length_b   1.000
_cell.length_c   1.000
_cell.angle_alpha   90.00
_cell.angle_beta   90.00
_cell.angle_gamma   90.00
#
_symmetry.space_group_name_H-M   'P 1'
#
loop_
_entity.id
_entity.type
_entity.pdbx_description
1 polymer ?
#
loop_
_entity_poly.entity_id
_entity_poly.type
_entity_poly.pdbx_seq_one_letter_code
_entity_poly.pdbx_strand_id
1 'polypeptide(L)'
;MVFRLPSLKKWHVLKHLVYAIIQGFCLGTVDISRLNYTILSLIPKVKGADTICQFRPIALINNLAKFPPKGFSTRLSPLAHQVISPTQSAFIKGCFILDGIVSLHEVVH
;
A
#
# COMPACT_ATOMS: atom_id res chain seq x y z
N MET A 1 9.91 3.06 4.49
CA MET A 1 9.38 4.01 3.49
C MET A 1 8.86 5.25 4.22
N VAL A 2 9.69 6.29 4.34
CA VAL A 2 9.33 7.57 4.99
C VAL A 2 8.37 8.32 4.08
N PHE A 3 7.35 8.96 4.67
CA PHE A 3 6.36 9.77 3.96
C PHE A 3 7.03 10.83 3.09
N ARG A 4 7.03 10.62 1.77
CA ARG A 4 7.18 11.72 0.82
C ARG A 4 5.83 11.84 0.09
N LEU A 5 4.87 12.47 0.78
CA LEU A 5 3.62 12.90 0.16
C LEU A 5 3.99 13.90 -0.94
N PRO A 6 3.54 13.72 -2.19
CA PRO A 6 3.78 14.71 -3.23
C PRO A 6 3.02 15.98 -2.86
N SER A 7 3.77 17.02 -2.49
CA SER A 7 3.41 18.44 -2.53
C SER A 7 1.90 18.73 -2.35
N LEU A 8 1.36 18.51 -1.14
CA LEU A 8 0.03 19.01 -0.79
C LEU A 8 0.12 20.51 -0.50
N LYS A 9 0.23 21.32 -1.57
CA LYS A 9 0.25 22.80 -1.49
C LYS A 9 -0.97 23.38 -0.74
N LYS A 10 -2.05 22.60 -0.55
CA LYS A 10 -3.27 22.96 0.20
C LYS A 10 -3.54 22.04 1.40
N TRP A 11 -2.51 21.60 2.11
CA TRP A 11 -2.65 20.74 3.29
C TRP A 11 -3.59 21.30 4.37
N HIS A 12 -3.57 22.61 4.59
CA HIS A 12 -4.44 23.27 5.59
C HIS A 12 -5.94 22.99 5.37
N VAL A 13 -6.37 22.93 4.11
CA VAL A 13 -7.77 22.63 3.75
C VAL A 13 -8.04 21.12 3.85
N LEU A 14 -7.11 20.30 3.34
CA LEU A 14 -7.30 18.86 3.27
C LEU A 14 -7.21 18.16 4.64
N LYS A 15 -6.47 18.76 5.59
CA LYS A 15 -6.25 18.25 6.95
C LYS A 15 -7.56 17.82 7.60
N HIS A 16 -8.54 18.74 7.66
CA HIS A 16 -9.80 18.50 8.36
C HIS A 16 -10.57 17.31 7.77
N LEU A 17 -10.60 17.21 6.45
CA LEU A 17 -11.27 16.12 5.75
C LEU A 17 -10.57 14.77 5.97
N VAL A 18 -9.24 14.74 5.97
CA VAL A 18 -8.47 13.51 6.27
C VAL A 18 -8.69 13.06 7.70
N TYR A 19 -8.69 13.98 8.67
CA TYR A 19 -8.98 13.65 10.07
C TYR A 19 -10.40 13.11 10.25
N ALA A 20 -11.40 13.75 9.65
CA ALA A 20 -12.79 13.29 9.72
C ALA A 20 -12.97 11.87 9.16
N ILE A 21 -12.33 11.57 8.02
CA ILE A 21 -12.38 10.22 7.40
C ILE A 21 -11.67 9.18 8.27
N ILE A 22 -10.49 9.49 8.82
CA ILE A 22 -9.78 8.54 9.69
C ILE A 22 -10.57 8.31 10.99
N GLN A 23 -11.09 9.36 11.62
CA GLN A 23 -11.90 9.21 12.83
C GLN A 23 -13.19 8.44 12.57
N GLY A 24 -13.91 8.77 11.50
CA GLY A 24 -15.12 8.05 11.16
C GLY A 24 -14.87 6.61 10.72
N PHE A 25 -13.70 6.31 10.13
CA PHE A 25 -13.28 4.92 9.88
C PHE A 25 -13.03 4.16 11.20
N CYS A 26 -12.36 4.77 12.18
CA CYS A 26 -12.14 4.16 13.50
C CYS A 26 -13.46 3.94 14.28
N LEU A 27 -14.43 4.84 14.11
CA LEU A 27 -15.74 4.76 14.75
C LEU A 27 -16.75 3.90 13.99
N GLY A 28 -16.39 3.41 12.80
CA GLY A 28 -17.30 2.63 11.93
C GLY A 28 -18.45 3.46 11.31
N THR A 29 -18.37 4.79 11.33
CA THR A 29 -19.41 5.69 10.84
C THR A 29 -19.19 6.16 9.41
N VAL A 30 -18.04 5.88 8.82
CA VAL A 30 -17.73 6.18 7.41
C VAL A 30 -18.36 5.15 6.49
N ASP A 31 -19.04 5.62 5.46
CA ASP A 31 -19.52 4.78 4.35
C ASP A 31 -18.33 4.32 3.48
N ILE A 32 -17.84 3.12 3.79
CA ILE A 32 -16.73 2.47 3.10
C ILE A 32 -17.08 2.20 1.62
N SER A 33 -18.35 1.91 1.32
CA SER A 33 -18.80 1.59 -0.05
C SER A 33 -18.64 2.78 -0.99
N ARG A 34 -18.97 3.98 -0.49
CA ARG A 34 -18.74 5.24 -1.24
C ARG A 34 -17.26 5.56 -1.42
N LEU A 35 -16.44 5.25 -0.43
CA LEU A 35 -15.01 5.54 -0.47
C LEU A 35 -14.24 4.56 -1.38
N ASN A 36 -14.73 3.32 -1.51
CA ASN A 36 -14.11 2.22 -2.26
C ASN A 36 -14.45 2.19 -3.77
N TYR A 37 -15.07 3.24 -4.31
CA TYR A 37 -15.25 3.32 -5.75
C TYR A 37 -13.90 3.26 -6.48
N THR A 38 -13.79 2.33 -7.42
CA THR A 38 -12.54 1.95 -8.08
C THR A 38 -12.76 1.88 -9.58
N ILE A 39 -11.90 2.54 -10.35
CA ILE A 39 -11.86 2.41 -11.80
C ILE A 39 -10.82 1.36 -12.15
N LEU A 40 -11.22 0.30 -12.86
CA LEU A 40 -10.30 -0.72 -13.35
C LEU A 40 -9.72 -0.27 -14.70
N SER A 41 -8.41 -0.06 -14.75
CA SER A 41 -7.68 0.24 -15.98
C SER A 41 -6.80 -0.94 -16.37
N LEU A 42 -6.79 -1.29 -17.65
CA LEU A 42 -6.01 -2.41 -18.18
C LEU A 42 -4.76 -1.87 -18.89
N ILE A 43 -3.58 -2.17 -18.36
CA ILE A 43 -2.31 -1.78 -18.98
C ILE A 43 -1.73 -2.98 -19.74
N PRO A 44 -1.45 -2.86 -21.06
CA PRO A 44 -0.86 -3.94 -21.83
C PRO A 44 0.55 -4.28 -21.32
N LYS A 45 0.84 -5.57 -21.12
CA LYS A 45 2.19 -6.06 -20.77
C LYS A 45 3.12 -6.13 -21.97
N VAL A 46 2.54 -6.33 -23.16
CA VAL A 46 3.24 -6.58 -24.43
C VAL A 46 2.65 -5.71 -25.54
N LYS A 47 3.43 -5.40 -26.57
CA LYS A 47 2.93 -4.72 -27.78
C LYS A 47 2.02 -5.69 -28.54
N GLY A 48 0.83 -5.23 -28.96
CA GLY A 48 -0.16 -6.08 -29.64
C GLY A 48 -0.88 -7.06 -28.72
N ALA A 49 -1.22 -6.65 -27.50
CA ALA A 49 -1.92 -7.50 -26.55
C ALA A 49 -3.37 -7.78 -27.03
N ASP A 50 -3.66 -9.03 -27.40
CA ASP A 50 -4.97 -9.49 -27.88
C ASP A 50 -5.72 -10.35 -26.85
N THR A 51 -5.02 -10.90 -25.84
CA THR A 51 -5.63 -11.77 -24.82
C THR A 51 -5.66 -11.10 -23.45
N ILE A 52 -6.74 -11.30 -22.67
CA ILE A 52 -6.93 -10.66 -21.35
C ILE A 52 -5.79 -10.91 -20.36
N CYS A 53 -5.15 -12.08 -20.42
CA CYS A 53 -3.99 -12.46 -19.59
C CYS A 53 -2.75 -11.58 -19.84
N GLN A 54 -2.69 -10.94 -21.01
CA GLN A 54 -1.62 -10.03 -21.42
C GLN A 54 -1.81 -8.61 -20.88
N PHE A 55 -2.90 -8.33 -20.17
CA PHE A 55 -3.11 -7.06 -19.48
C PHE A 55 -2.75 -7.19 -17.99
N ARG A 56 -2.25 -6.09 -17.41
CA ARG A 56 -2.18 -5.89 -15.95
C ARG A 56 -3.39 -5.04 -15.55
N PRO A 57 -4.33 -5.58 -14.77
CA PRO A 57 -5.36 -4.75 -14.17
C PRO A 57 -4.75 -3.85 -13.10
N ILE A 58 -5.04 -2.56 -13.17
CA ILE A 58 -4.72 -1.58 -12.14
C ILE A 58 -6.02 -0.97 -11.62
N ALA A 59 -6.23 -1.11 -10.32
CA ALA A 59 -7.32 -0.48 -9.59
C ALA A 59 -6.97 0.97 -9.23
N LEU A 60 -7.64 1.93 -9.87
CA LEU A 60 -7.57 3.34 -9.52
C LEU A 60 -8.60 3.63 -8.44
N ILE A 61 -8.16 3.57 -7.19
CA ILE A 61 -9.00 3.84 -6.02
C ILE A 61 -8.87 5.31 -5.59
N ASN A 62 -9.91 5.84 -4.94
CA ASN A 62 -9.88 7.16 -4.35
C ASN A 62 -8.70 7.30 -3.36
N ASN A 63 -7.93 8.39 -3.48
CA ASN A 63 -6.80 8.63 -2.57
C ASN A 63 -7.26 8.77 -1.12
N LEU A 64 -8.50 9.20 -0.87
CA LEU A 64 -9.04 9.29 0.49
C LEU A 64 -9.15 7.92 1.17
N ALA A 65 -9.53 6.88 0.42
CA ALA A 65 -9.61 5.50 0.92
C ALA A 65 -8.24 4.91 1.30
N LYS A 66 -7.15 5.47 0.77
CA LYS A 66 -5.78 5.04 1.09
C LYS A 66 -5.27 5.57 2.43
N PHE A 67 -5.86 6.65 2.96
CA PHE A 67 -5.34 7.29 4.17
C PHE A 67 -5.47 6.43 5.43
N PRO A 68 -6.66 5.87 5.77
CA PRO A 68 -6.79 5.00 6.94
C PRO A 68 -5.80 3.82 6.94
N PRO A 69 -5.74 2.94 5.91
CA PRO A 69 -4.82 1.80 5.93
C PRO A 69 -3.35 2.22 5.95
N LYS A 70 -3.00 3.37 5.35
CA LYS A 70 -1.63 3.90 5.43
C LYS A 70 -1.27 4.38 6.84
N GLY A 71 -2.21 5.01 7.54
CA GLY A 71 -2.05 5.39 8.94
C GLY A 71 -1.83 4.18 9.84
N PHE A 72 -2.66 3.14 9.68
CA PHE A 72 -2.50 1.87 10.40
C PHE A 72 -1.18 1.19 10.09
N SER A 73 -0.81 1.05 8.82
CA SER A 73 0.48 0.46 8.40
C SER A 73 1.67 1.17 9.04
N THR A 74 1.61 2.49 9.21
CA THR A 74 2.68 3.26 9.87
C THR A 74 2.78 2.91 11.35
N ARG A 75 1.64 2.76 12.03
CA ARG A 75 1.60 2.37 13.46
C ARG A 75 1.98 0.90 13.68
N LEU A 76 1.63 0.02 12.74
CA LEU A 76 1.91 -1.41 12.81
C LEU A 76 3.35 -1.76 12.38
N SER A 77 3.99 -0.92 11.57
CA SER A 77 5.37 -1.13 11.10
C SER A 77 6.37 -1.53 12.20
N PRO A 78 6.42 -0.88 13.39
CA PRO A 78 7.35 -1.29 14.45
C PRO A 78 7.00 -2.67 15.05
N LEU A 79 5.71 -3.02 15.16
CA LEU A 79 5.26 -4.32 15.68
C LEU A 79 5.47 -5.44 14.65
N ALA A 80 5.36 -5.12 13.36
CA ALA A 80 5.57 -6.08 12.28
C ALA A 80 6.96 -6.73 12.37
N HIS A 81 8.00 -5.99 12.78
CA HIS A 81 9.34 -6.55 12.97
C HIS A 81 9.45 -7.60 14.08
N GLN A 82 8.52 -7.62 15.04
CA GLN A 82 8.50 -8.61 16.13
C GLN A 82 7.67 -9.86 15.78
N VAL A 83 6.73 -9.73 14.84
CA VAL A 83 5.78 -10.80 14.47
C VAL A 83 6.21 -11.53 13.20
N ILE A 84 6.95 -10.86 12.31
CA ILE A 84 7.40 -11.44 11.05
C ILE A 84 8.58 -12.39 11.28
N SER A 85 8.56 -13.54 10.60
CA SER A 85 9.65 -14.53 10.62
C SER A 85 10.99 -13.89 10.24
N PRO A 86 12.10 -14.24 10.92
CA PRO A 86 13.43 -13.74 10.58
C PRO A 86 13.87 -14.09 9.14
N THR A 87 13.26 -15.09 8.51
CA THR A 87 13.53 -15.50 7.12
C THR A 87 12.80 -14.67 6.07
N GLN A 88 11.84 -13.83 6.46
CA GLN A 88 11.09 -12.99 5.52
C GLN A 88 11.84 -11.67 5.28
N SER A 89 12.61 -11.60 4.21
CA SER A 89 13.35 -10.37 3.83
C SER A 89 12.55 -9.44 2.90
N ALA A 90 11.51 -9.93 2.24
CA ALA A 90 10.72 -9.14 1.30
C ALA A 90 9.77 -8.16 2.01
N PHE A 91 9.66 -6.95 1.47
CA PHE A 91 8.76 -5.87 1.93
C PHE A 91 8.99 -5.36 3.36
N ILE A 92 10.10 -5.73 4.01
CA ILE A 92 10.53 -5.18 5.29
C ILE A 92 11.42 -3.95 5.06
N LYS A 93 11.19 -2.90 5.83
CA LYS A 93 12.03 -1.70 5.79
C LYS A 93 13.43 -2.06 6.31
N GLY A 94 14.45 -1.87 5.48
CA GLY A 94 15.85 -2.11 5.84
C GLY A 94 16.42 -3.44 5.35
N CYS A 95 15.57 -4.32 4.81
CA CYS A 95 15.99 -5.54 4.13
C CYS A 95 16.06 -5.32 2.62
N PHE A 96 17.08 -5.89 1.99
CA PHE A 96 17.28 -5.86 0.54
C PHE A 96 16.88 -7.21 -0.07
N ILE A 97 16.57 -7.21 -1.36
CA ILE A 97 16.21 -8.43 -2.11
C ILE A 97 17.35 -9.45 -2.05
N LEU A 98 18.60 -8.98 -1.98
CA LEU A 98 19.78 -9.81 -1.85
C LEU A 98 19.82 -10.59 -0.54
N ASP A 99 19.28 -10.05 0.56
CA ASP A 99 19.27 -10.71 1.87
C ASP A 99 18.47 -12.03 1.82
N GLY A 100 17.39 -12.07 1.03
CA GLY A 100 16.63 -13.30 0.81
C GLY A 100 17.40 -14.35 0.01
N ILE A 101 18.22 -13.94 -0.96
CA ILE A 101 19.03 -14.85 -1.76
C ILE A 101 20.17 -15.44 -0.93
N VAL A 102 20.81 -14.63 -0.09
CA VAL A 102 21.89 -15.08 0.82
C VAL A 102 21.35 -16.09 1.84
N SER A 103 20.22 -15.79 2.48
CA SER A 103 19.59 -16.73 3.43
C SER A 103 19.19 -18.04 2.77
N LEU A 104 18.73 -18.02 1.51
CA LEU A 104 18.42 -19.26 0.77
C LEU A 104 19.70 -20.07 0.46
N HIS A 105 20.79 -19.39 0.09
CA HIS A 105 22.07 -20.05 -0.18
C HIS A 105 22.64 -20.74 1.08
N GLU A 106 22.50 -20.14 2.26
CA GLU A 106 22.92 -20.73 3.54
C GLU A 106 22.09 -21.96 3.96
N VAL A 107 20.85 -22.10 3.48
CA VAL A 107 19.98 -23.25 3.80
C VAL A 107 20.20 -24.43 2.84
N VAL A 108 20.58 -24.14 1.59
CA VAL A 108 20.78 -25.14 0.54
C VAL A 108 22.18 -25.77 0.61
N HIS A 109 23.17 -25.05 1.14
CA HIS A 109 24.52 -25.54 1.39
C HIS A 109 24.61 -26.23 2.76
#